data_AF-A0AAD9XF17-F1
#
_entry.id   AF-A0AAD9XF17-F1
#
_cell.length_a   1.000
_cell.length_b   1.000
_cell.length_c   1.000
_cell.angle_alpha   90.00
_cell.angle_beta   90.00
_cell.angle_gamma   90.00
#
_symmetry.space_group_name_H-M   'P 1'
#
loop_
_entity.id
_entity.type
_entity.pdbx_description
1 polymer ?
#
loop_
_entity_poly.entity_id
_entity_poly.type
_entity_poly.pdbx_seq_one_letter_code
_entity_poly.pdbx_strand_id
1 'polypeptide(L)'
;MKMFVNEHTCEKNDNYNVEFKCVSATVIGDLFASKYRDPGRITRPKDIVSEMREHHGIHLSYKKAYRSKEHVLNQVFGGPWESFQRLPSYFYVLEQATQDCESRPTRKTGLNMDSWQLEPV
;
A
#
# COMPACT_ATOMS: atom_id res chain seq x y z
N MET A 1 -36.14 19.68 40.00
CA MET A 1 -34.70 19.37 40.12
C MET A 1 -34.51 17.94 39.60
N LYS A 2 -33.87 17.75 38.45
CA LYS A 2 -33.61 16.40 37.92
C LYS A 2 -32.29 15.91 38.52
N MET A 3 -32.36 14.87 39.34
CA MET A 3 -31.18 14.24 39.93
C MET A 3 -30.65 13.21 38.93
N PHE A 4 -29.34 13.22 38.69
CA PHE A 4 -28.68 12.19 37.90
C PHE A 4 -28.61 10.90 38.71
N VAL A 5 -29.20 9.82 38.19
CA VAL A 5 -29.13 8.48 38.76
C VAL A 5 -28.03 7.72 38.02
N ASN A 6 -26.97 7.32 38.74
CA ASN A 6 -25.79 6.64 38.23
C ASN A 6 -25.96 5.10 38.20
N GLU A 7 -27.19 4.61 38.14
CA GLU A 7 -27.46 3.19 37.94
C GLU A 7 -27.73 2.97 36.45
N HIS A 8 -26.71 2.46 35.77
CA HIS A 8 -26.84 1.94 34.42
C HIS A 8 -27.33 0.49 34.51
N THR A 9 -28.63 0.25 34.34
CA THR A 9 -29.19 -1.07 33.99
C THR A 9 -28.93 -1.40 32.52
N CYS A 10 -27.70 -1.13 32.06
CA CYS A 10 -27.24 -1.66 30.79
C CYS A 10 -26.84 -3.10 31.06
N GLU A 11 -27.67 -4.07 30.68
CA GLU A 11 -27.20 -5.44 30.53
C GLU A 11 -25.93 -5.39 29.68
N LYS A 12 -24.80 -5.80 30.26
CA LYS A 12 -23.61 -6.09 29.46
C LYS A 12 -24.04 -7.21 28.54
N ASN A 13 -24.33 -6.84 27.30
CA ASN A 13 -24.63 -7.81 26.28
C ASN A 13 -23.32 -8.58 26.03
N ASP A 14 -23.10 -9.66 26.76
CA ASP A 14 -21.92 -10.52 26.61
C ASP A 14 -21.99 -11.35 25.31
N ASN A 15 -23.06 -11.17 24.51
CA ASN A 15 -23.34 -11.90 23.28
C ASN A 15 -22.95 -11.15 21.98
N TYR A 16 -21.93 -10.28 22.02
CA TYR A 16 -21.27 -9.84 20.78
C TYR A 16 -19.85 -10.40 20.71
N ASN A 17 -19.63 -11.44 19.90
CA ASN A 17 -18.35 -11.91 19.35
C ASN A 17 -17.08 -11.16 19.84
N VAL A 18 -16.67 -11.43 21.08
CA VAL A 18 -15.58 -10.69 21.76
C VAL A 18 -14.22 -11.02 21.14
N GLU A 19 -14.08 -12.20 20.52
CA GLU A 19 -12.80 -12.71 20.02
C GLU A 19 -12.23 -11.95 18.80
N PHE A 20 -13.06 -11.25 18.01
CA PHE A 20 -12.62 -10.65 16.74
C PHE A 20 -12.57 -9.12 16.72
N LYS A 21 -13.15 -8.46 17.73
CA LYS A 21 -13.22 -6.99 17.77
C LYS A 21 -11.96 -6.34 18.33
N CYS A 22 -11.20 -7.05 19.16
CA CYS A 22 -10.13 -6.45 19.98
C CYS A 22 -8.78 -6.23 19.27
N VAL A 23 -8.49 -6.93 18.17
CA VAL A 23 -7.21 -6.71 17.46
C VAL A 23 -7.30 -5.44 16.60
N SER A 24 -6.40 -4.49 16.89
CA SER A 24 -6.26 -3.24 16.13
C SER A 24 -5.62 -3.51 14.76
N ALA A 25 -6.08 -2.78 13.74
CA ALA A 25 -5.48 -2.83 12.42
C ALA A 25 -4.02 -2.37 12.40
N THR A 26 -3.64 -1.48 13.32
CA THR A 26 -2.25 -1.01 13.49
C THR A 26 -1.34 -2.16 13.91
N VAL A 27 -1.71 -2.89 14.96
CA VAL A 27 -0.95 -4.04 15.49
C VAL A 27 -0.77 -5.12 14.42
N ILE A 28 -1.81 -5.39 13.63
CA ILE A 28 -1.72 -6.33 12.51
C ILE A 28 -0.75 -5.77 11.46
N GLY A 29 -0.89 -4.49 11.07
CA GLY A 29 0.02 -3.86 10.13
C GLY A 29 1.49 -3.94 10.57
N ASP A 30 1.76 -3.67 11.84
CA ASP A 30 3.10 -3.76 12.43
C ASP A 30 3.67 -5.19 12.36
N LEU A 31 2.83 -6.20 12.64
CA LEU A 31 3.21 -7.62 12.51
C LEU A 31 3.58 -8.00 11.07
N PHE A 32 2.91 -7.40 10.08
CA PHE A 32 3.20 -7.63 8.66
C PHE A 32 4.33 -6.76 8.10
N ALA A 33 4.85 -5.78 8.86
CA ALA A 33 5.83 -4.81 8.35
C ALA A 33 7.10 -5.43 7.76
N SER A 34 7.58 -6.54 8.33
CA SER A 34 8.73 -7.28 7.80
C SER A 34 8.47 -7.81 6.38
N LYS A 35 7.27 -8.35 6.13
CA LYS A 35 6.89 -8.96 4.84
C LYS A 35 6.72 -7.94 3.71
N TYR A 36 6.47 -6.68 4.04
CA TYR A 36 6.33 -5.58 3.08
C TYR A 36 7.66 -4.92 2.71
N ARG A 37 8.74 -5.20 3.46
CA ARG A 37 10.09 -4.73 3.10
C ARG A 37 10.69 -5.54 1.95
N ASP A 38 10.20 -6.75 1.70
CA ASP A 38 10.61 -7.58 0.57
C ASP A 38 9.94 -7.09 -0.72
N PRO A 39 10.69 -6.51 -1.69
CA PRO A 39 10.12 -5.88 -2.88
C PRO A 39 9.39 -6.84 -3.83
N GLY A 40 9.62 -8.15 -3.69
CA GLY A 40 8.99 -9.18 -4.52
C GLY A 40 7.63 -9.67 -4.01
N ARG A 41 7.21 -9.31 -2.79
CA ARG A 41 6.03 -9.91 -2.15
C ARG A 41 4.82 -8.98 -2.16
N ILE A 42 3.88 -9.24 -3.06
CA ILE A 42 2.58 -8.54 -3.08
C ILE A 42 1.63 -9.22 -2.10
N THR A 43 1.43 -8.61 -0.94
CA THR A 43 0.47 -9.11 0.06
C THR A 43 -0.92 -8.50 -0.17
N ARG A 44 -1.91 -9.36 -0.44
CA ARG A 44 -3.32 -8.98 -0.59
C ARG A 44 -4.02 -9.02 0.76
N PRO A 45 -5.09 -8.23 0.98
CA PRO A 45 -5.85 -8.30 2.23
C PRO A 45 -6.42 -9.69 2.52
N LYS A 46 -6.71 -10.50 1.49
CA LYS A 46 -7.14 -11.90 1.66
C LYS A 46 -6.05 -12.77 2.29
N ASP A 47 -4.80 -12.53 1.93
CA ASP A 47 -3.66 -13.28 2.46
C ASP A 47 -3.48 -12.94 3.95
N ILE A 48 -3.66 -11.67 4.33
CA ILE A 48 -3.67 -11.23 5.73
C ILE A 48 -4.76 -11.94 6.53
N VAL A 49 -5.98 -12.04 5.99
CA VAL A 49 -7.09 -12.76 6.65
C VAL A 49 -6.77 -14.24 6.80
N SER A 50 -6.25 -14.88 5.75
CA SER A 50 -5.90 -16.30 5.77
C SER A 50 -4.81 -16.58 6.80
N GLU A 51 -3.76 -15.76 6.79
CA GLU A 51 -2.62 -15.94 7.69
C GLU A 51 -2.99 -15.69 9.15
N MET A 52 -3.81 -14.68 9.43
CA MET A 52 -4.35 -14.45 10.77
C MET A 52 -5.21 -15.62 11.25
N ARG A 53 -5.94 -16.26 10.35
CA ARG A 53 -6.73 -17.46 10.67
C ARG A 53 -5.85 -18.69 10.89
N GLU A 54 -4.87 -18.93 10.03
CA GLU A 54 -4.03 -20.12 10.03
C GLU A 54 -3.00 -20.11 11.15
N HIS A 55 -2.28 -19.00 11.34
CA HIS A 55 -1.20 -18.91 12.32
C HIS A 55 -1.64 -18.45 13.70
N HIS A 56 -2.72 -17.65 13.77
CA HIS A 56 -3.16 -17.05 15.02
C HIS A 56 -4.57 -17.49 15.46
N GLY A 57 -5.31 -18.23 14.63
CA GLY A 57 -6.70 -18.61 14.92
C GLY A 57 -7.68 -17.44 14.93
N ILE A 58 -7.27 -16.26 14.46
CA ILE A 58 -8.05 -15.03 14.55
C ILE A 58 -8.87 -14.85 13.27
N HIS A 59 -10.20 -14.81 13.42
CA HIS A 59 -11.09 -14.48 12.30
C HIS A 59 -11.10 -12.98 12.04
N LEU A 60 -10.25 -12.54 11.11
CA LEU A 60 -10.13 -11.14 10.74
C LEU A 60 -11.17 -10.73 9.70
N SER A 61 -11.85 -9.59 9.92
CA SER A 61 -12.70 -9.01 8.88
C SER A 61 -11.87 -8.41 7.73
N TYR A 62 -12.38 -8.52 6.51
CA TYR A 62 -11.71 -7.97 5.32
C TYR A 62 -11.40 -6.46 5.47
N LYS A 63 -12.32 -5.69 6.04
CA LYS A 63 -12.13 -4.25 6.27
C LYS A 63 -10.94 -3.97 7.20
N LYS A 64 -10.77 -4.76 8.27
CA LYS A 64 -9.60 -4.63 9.15
C LYS A 64 -8.31 -5.02 8.42
N ALA A 65 -8.34 -6.11 7.63
CA ALA A 65 -7.19 -6.51 6.84
C ALA A 65 -6.74 -5.41 5.85
N TYR A 66 -7.71 -4.76 5.19
CA TYR A 66 -7.44 -3.63 4.30
C TYR A 66 -6.83 -2.44 5.05
N ARG A 67 -7.37 -2.07 6.22
CA ARG A 67 -6.81 -1.00 7.06
C ARG A 67 -5.40 -1.32 7.58
N SER A 68 -5.14 -2.58 7.89
CA SER A 68 -3.81 -3.04 8.32
C SER A 68 -2.81 -2.93 7.17
N LYS A 69 -3.24 -3.25 5.95
CA LYS A 69 -2.47 -3.05 4.72
C LYS A 69 -2.16 -1.57 4.48
N GLU A 70 -3.14 -0.67 4.63
CA GLU A 70 -2.88 0.77 4.47
C GLU A 70 -1.87 1.28 5.50
N HIS A 71 -2.01 0.88 6.77
CA HIS A 71 -1.09 1.25 7.85
C HIS A 71 0.34 0.81 7.55
N VAL A 72 0.54 -0.47 7.21
CA VAL A 72 1.88 -1.00 6.94
C VAL A 72 2.52 -0.38 5.70
N LEU A 73 1.74 -0.09 4.65
CA LEU A 73 2.25 0.59 3.47
C LEU A 73 2.73 2.00 3.80
N ASN A 74 1.94 2.76 4.55
CA ASN A 74 2.30 4.10 5.01
C ASN A 74 3.55 4.07 5.91
N GLN A 75 3.72 3.03 6.72
CA GLN A 75 4.90 2.88 7.57
C GLN A 75 6.16 2.47 6.81
N VAL A 76 6.06 1.60 5.80
CA VAL A 76 7.22 1.07 5.07
C VAL A 76 7.66 2.00 3.94
N PHE A 77 6.72 2.54 3.18
CA PHE A 77 7.00 3.36 1.99
C PHE A 77 6.84 4.86 2.24
N GLY A 78 6.28 5.23 3.39
CA GLY A 78 5.89 6.59 3.68
C GLY A 78 4.51 6.92 3.12
N GLY A 79 4.04 8.11 3.46
CA GLY A 79 2.80 8.65 2.96
C GLY A 79 2.85 9.04 1.48
N PRO A 80 1.69 9.30 0.87
CA PRO A 80 1.61 9.80 -0.50
C PRO A 80 2.46 11.06 -0.68
N TRP A 81 2.46 11.96 0.30
CA TRP A 81 3.22 13.19 0.27
C TRP A 81 4.74 12.96 0.13
N GLU A 82 5.31 12.09 0.96
CA GLU A 82 6.74 11.75 0.95
C GLU A 82 7.14 11.09 -0.37
N SER A 83 6.24 10.30 -0.95
CA SER A 83 6.41 9.74 -2.29
C SER A 83 6.41 10.83 -3.37
N PHE A 84 5.48 11.79 -3.32
CA PHE A 84 5.38 12.87 -4.30
C PHE A 84 6.56 13.86 -4.24
N GLN A 85 7.14 14.08 -3.06
CA GLN A 85 8.31 14.95 -2.89
C GLN A 85 9.53 14.51 -3.71
N ARG A 86 9.59 13.25 -4.17
CA ARG A 86 10.68 12.71 -5.00
C ARG A 86 10.50 12.94 -6.51
N LEU A 87 9.35 13.44 -6.95
CA LEU A 87 9.10 13.66 -8.39
C LEU A 87 10.04 14.72 -9.02
N PRO A 88 10.31 15.88 -8.39
CA PRO A 88 11.20 16.88 -9.00
C PRO A 88 12.62 16.35 -9.24
N SER A 89 13.18 15.58 -8.31
CA SER A 89 14.50 14.98 -8.49
C SER A 89 14.53 13.92 -9.58
N TYR A 90 13.43 13.16 -9.74
CA TYR A 90 13.29 12.21 -10.84
C TYR A 90 13.28 12.91 -12.21
N PHE A 91 12.53 14.02 -12.34
CA PHE A 91 12.53 14.82 -13.57
C PHE A 91 13.91 15.40 -13.89
N TYR A 92 14.62 15.89 -12.89
CA TYR A 92 15.99 16.38 -13.06
C TYR A 92 16.94 15.30 -13.62
N VAL A 93 16.90 14.07 -13.08
CA VAL A 93 17.74 12.96 -13.57
C VAL A 93 17.35 12.56 -14.99
N LEU A 94 16.06 12.61 -15.33
CA LEU A 94 15.59 12.33 -16.69
C LEU A 94 16.09 13.37 -17.69
N GLU A 95 16.00 14.66 -17.35
CA GLU A 95 16.50 15.75 -18.19
C GLU A 95 18.01 15.58 -18.47
N GLN A 96 18.79 15.29 -17.43
CA GLN A 96 20.23 15.02 -17.58
C GLN A 96 20.51 13.83 -18.48
N ALA A 97 19.80 12.71 -18.28
CA ALA A 97 19.98 11.51 -19.11
C ALA A 97 19.63 11.78 -20.58
N THR A 98 18.64 12.65 -20.85
CA THR A 98 18.32 13.05 -22.23
C THR A 98 19.41 13.92 -22.86
N GLN A 99 19.98 14.87 -22.11
CA GLN A 99 21.11 15.71 -22.56
C GLN A 99 22.40 14.90 -22.78
N ASP A 100 22.66 13.91 -21.94
CA ASP A 100 23.79 12.98 -22.08
C ASP A 100 23.64 12.08 -23.33
N CYS A 101 22.40 11.70 -23.66
CA CYS A 101 22.11 10.97 -24.90
C CYS A 101 22.27 11.85 -26.15
N GLU A 102 21.90 13.13 -26.09
CA GLU A 102 22.06 14.09 -27.19
C GLU A 102 23.53 14.46 -27.45
N SER A 103 24.36 14.48 -26.41
CA SER A 103 25.81 14.76 -26.52
C SER A 103 26.64 13.55 -26.99
N ARG A 104 26.06 12.35 -26.99
CA ARG A 104 26.72 11.13 -27.49
C ARG A 104 26.71 11.16 -29.03
N PRO A 105 27.85 11.06 -29.72
CA PRO A 105 27.85 10.98 -31.18
C PRO A 105 27.03 9.74 -31.58
N THR A 106 25.90 9.98 -32.23
CA THR A 106 25.05 8.92 -32.73
C THR A 106 25.90 8.06 -33.66
N ARG A 107 26.05 6.76 -33.36
CA ARG A 107 26.37 5.81 -34.42
C ARG A 107 25.21 5.96 -35.39
N LYS A 108 25.47 6.51 -36.58
CA LYS A 108 24.49 6.61 -37.65
C LYS A 108 24.07 5.19 -38.06
N THR A 109 23.22 4.56 -37.28
CA THR A 109 22.38 3.47 -37.74
C THR A 109 21.29 4.17 -38.52
N GLY A 110 21.34 4.04 -39.84
CA GLY A 110 20.45 4.74 -40.77
C GLY A 110 19.00 4.31 -40.60
N LEU A 111 18.33 4.85 -39.59
CA LEU A 111 16.87 4.88 -39.51
C LEU A 111 16.46 6.34 -39.67
N ASN A 112 16.11 6.66 -40.90
CA ASN A 112 15.46 7.92 -41.28
C ASN A 112 13.98 7.80 -40.85
N MET A 113 13.52 8.71 -39.98
CA MET A 113 12.16 8.74 -39.43
C MET A 113 11.14 9.50 -40.30
N ASP A 114 11.51 9.90 -41.53
CA ASP A 114 10.63 10.61 -42.48
C ASP A 114 9.96 9.66 -43.50
N SER A 115 10.12 8.34 -43.37
CA SER A 115 9.51 7.34 -44.26
C SER A 115 8.37 6.58 -43.57
N TRP A 116 7.21 7.24 -43.41
CA TRP A 116 5.95 6.59 -43.06
C TRP A 116 5.07 6.40 -44.30
N GLN A 117 5.53 5.59 -45.26
CA GLN A 117 4.68 5.14 -46.36
C GLN A 117 4.39 3.64 -46.20
N LEU A 118 3.12 3.32 -45.95
CA LEU A 118 2.61 1.95 -45.98
C LEU A 118 2.26 1.62 -47.44
N GLU A 119 3.02 0.72 -48.06
CA GLU A 119 2.67 0.16 -49.36
C GLU A 119 1.53 -0.88 -49.20
N PRO A 120 0.50 -0.87 -50.06
CA PRO A 120 -0.63 -1.80 -49.97
C PRO A 120 -0.31 -3.18 -50.55
N VAL A 121 -1.05 -4.19 -50.04
CA VAL A 121 -0.93 -5.63 -50.30
C VAL A 121 -1.25 -6.00 -51.76
#